data_AF-A0A8S2NK34-F1
#
_entry.id   AF-A0A8S2NK34-F1
#
_cell.length_a   1.000
_cell.length_b   1.000
_cell.length_c   1.000
_cell.angle_alpha   90.00
_cell.angle_beta   90.00
_cell.angle_gamma   90.00
#
_symmetry.space_group_name_H-M   'P 1'
#
loop_
_entity.id
_entity.type
_entity.pdbx_description
1 polymer ?
#
loop_
_entity_poly.entity_id
_entity_poly.type
_entity_poly.pdbx_seq_one_letter_code
_entity_poly.pdbx_strand_id
1 'polypeptide(L)'
;MVTDLIKIPCVRNIVFRDHLQSYPESILNVTLHNVIVSLKQSDGDLKELWIFYTNMDGFQAKFPMKNEFRSQLPTSPSLSSKYTITLRLKTLATCHFDIPVLDEAIKLAESLDALIARTDESTCDVTGLFPFYFPRDFEVIQDGWTAFSVESEFSRLQAISDEWRITDLNKNFAVCETYSERLVVPKSISDDQLKRSAEFRSHGRFPVLCYLHKSSKSCIIRCAQPLVGSSVRRCKEDEALVNSMLIQRHKKGWILDTRNPNIVKVAQSKGGGCEPEQHYALWKRLHRHLDRHSVLQESFVKFIDACIDQSEKDRWLSKLENSNWLLYVKEALTVACIVAQTIDREETSVLVHGNDGWDTTLLVTSLAQVLLHPDCRTITGFEALIEREWIQAGHPFRTRCTRAAFGKSSRGYESPLFTLFLDCTWQILWRSLYLRFYENQIPQQEAWDEYLIIKEKELQLRSYVNKLRQELLELERKCTEKNSNMIKMEKNSVTTT
;
A
#
# COMPACT_ATOMS: atom_id res chain seq x y z
N MET A 1 32.84 11.24 13.99
CA MET A 1 31.75 10.52 14.70
C MET A 1 30.42 11.14 14.29
N VAL A 2 29.31 10.40 14.38
CA VAL A 2 27.96 10.87 13.97
C VAL A 2 27.54 12.19 14.65
N THR A 3 28.14 12.49 15.80
CA THR A 3 28.01 13.75 16.56
C THR A 3 28.55 14.98 15.83
N ASP A 4 29.45 14.84 14.85
CA ASP A 4 30.08 15.98 14.17
C ASP A 4 29.15 16.67 13.16
N LEU A 5 28.01 16.04 12.86
CA LEU A 5 27.00 16.53 11.92
C LEU A 5 26.07 17.59 12.55
N ILE A 6 25.83 17.52 13.87
CA ILE A 6 24.95 18.44 14.58
C ILE A 6 25.80 19.59 15.11
N LYS A 7 25.72 20.74 14.44
CA LYS A 7 26.41 21.98 14.87
C LYS A 7 25.67 22.70 15.98
N ILE A 8 24.35 22.53 16.04
CA ILE A 8 23.51 23.07 17.12
C ILE A 8 22.39 22.07 17.45
N PRO A 9 22.34 21.54 18.69
CA PRO A 9 21.34 20.53 19.06
C PRO A 9 19.99 21.13 19.46
N CYS A 10 19.95 22.40 19.88
CA CYS A 10 18.74 23.05 20.38
C CYS A 10 18.77 24.54 20.02
N VAL A 11 17.63 25.05 19.54
CA VAL A 11 17.38 26.48 19.29
C VAL A 11 16.11 26.86 20.04
N ARG A 12 16.18 27.91 20.86
CA ARG A 12 15.07 28.36 21.72
C ARG A 12 14.48 29.67 21.21
N ASN A 13 13.28 30.00 21.68
CA ASN A 13 12.58 31.24 21.35
C ASN A 13 12.37 31.43 19.84
N ILE A 14 12.19 30.33 19.12
CA ILE A 14 11.84 30.38 17.70
C ILE A 14 10.35 30.65 17.53
N VAL A 15 9.95 31.20 16.39
CA VAL A 15 8.54 31.25 16.00
C VAL A 15 8.29 30.16 14.97
N PHE A 16 7.48 29.17 15.33
CA PHE A 16 7.02 28.14 14.41
C PHE A 16 5.71 28.59 13.75
N ARG A 17 5.59 28.43 12.43
CA ARG A 17 4.37 28.72 11.67
C ARG A 17 4.06 27.59 10.72
N ASP A 18 2.84 27.08 10.78
CA ASP A 18 2.26 26.24 9.73
C ASP A 18 1.22 27.03 8.93
N HIS A 19 0.41 26.35 8.13
CA HIS A 19 -0.62 26.97 7.29
C HIS A 19 -1.87 27.41 8.07
N LEU A 20 -2.02 26.98 9.32
CA LEU A 20 -3.19 27.23 10.16
C LEU A 20 -2.89 28.21 11.28
N GLN A 21 -1.71 28.10 11.91
CA GLN A 21 -1.43 28.74 13.18
C GLN A 21 0.06 29.12 13.34
N SER A 22 0.30 30.10 14.22
CA SER A 22 1.63 30.56 14.61
C SER A 22 1.85 30.31 16.09
N TYR A 23 3.00 29.74 16.44
CA TYR A 23 3.39 29.36 17.79
C TYR A 23 4.66 30.13 18.19
N PRO A 24 4.52 31.28 18.87
CA PRO A 24 5.67 32.00 19.41
C PRO A 24 6.33 31.22 20.56
N GLU A 25 7.59 31.54 20.87
CA GLU A 25 8.34 30.93 21.98
C GLU A 25 8.51 29.40 21.89
N SER A 26 8.57 28.85 20.67
CA SER A 26 8.78 27.41 20.48
C SER A 26 10.25 27.04 20.67
N ILE A 27 10.50 25.75 20.92
CA ILE A 27 11.85 25.18 21.04
C ILE A 27 12.02 24.13 19.94
N LEU A 28 13.14 24.19 19.23
CA LEU A 28 13.50 23.22 18.19
C LEU A 28 14.73 22.43 18.63
N ASN A 29 14.58 21.11 18.69
CA ASN A 29 15.65 20.17 18.96
C ASN A 29 16.00 19.39 17.69
N VAL A 30 17.30 19.21 17.44
CA VAL A 30 17.85 18.45 16.32
C VAL A 30 18.42 17.16 16.88
N THR A 31 17.91 16.02 16.39
CA THR A 31 18.45 14.71 16.72
C THR A 31 19.10 14.08 15.49
N LEU A 32 19.54 12.83 15.62
CA LEU A 32 20.11 12.11 14.48
C LEU A 32 19.08 11.75 13.39
N HIS A 33 17.80 11.67 13.76
CA HIS A 33 16.76 11.09 12.92
C HIS A 33 15.56 12.03 12.67
N ASN A 34 15.39 13.03 13.52
CA ASN A 34 14.23 13.91 13.47
C ASN A 34 14.55 15.30 14.04
N VAL A 35 13.71 16.25 13.64
CA VAL A 35 13.55 17.54 14.29
C VAL A 35 12.33 17.44 15.21
N ILE A 36 12.52 17.77 16.49
CA ILE A 36 11.44 17.78 17.49
C ILE A 36 11.17 19.24 17.83
N VAL A 37 9.92 19.68 17.67
CA VAL A 37 9.49 21.04 17.95
C VAL A 37 8.51 21.02 19.11
N SER A 38 8.89 21.64 20.23
CA SER A 38 8.00 21.83 21.38
C SER A 38 7.23 23.13 21.19
N LEU A 39 5.92 23.01 20.98
CA LEU A 39 4.99 24.09 20.74
C LEU A 39 4.25 24.43 22.04
N LYS A 40 4.32 25.70 22.45
CA LYS A 40 3.58 26.21 23.61
C LYS A 40 2.17 26.60 23.19
N GLN A 41 1.15 25.92 23.73
CA GLN A 41 -0.24 26.23 23.45
C GLN A 41 -0.78 27.33 24.38
N SER A 42 -1.91 27.93 24.01
CA SER A 42 -2.53 29.05 24.73
C SER A 42 -3.06 28.68 26.12
N ASP A 43 -3.35 27.41 26.35
CA ASP A 43 -3.79 26.82 27.62
C ASP A 43 -2.62 26.45 28.55
N GLY A 44 -1.38 26.56 28.07
CA GLY A 44 -0.16 26.18 28.80
C GLY A 44 0.31 24.76 28.52
N ASP A 45 -0.43 23.95 27.77
CA ASP A 45 0.00 22.60 27.38
C ASP A 45 1.13 22.67 26.32
N LEU A 46 2.03 21.69 26.42
CA LEU A 46 3.13 21.52 25.48
C LEU A 46 2.77 20.44 24.48
N LYS A 47 2.70 20.83 23.19
CA LYS A 47 2.52 19.89 22.09
C LYS A 47 3.85 19.66 21.39
N GLU A 48 4.24 18.41 21.19
CA GLU A 48 5.43 18.09 20.41
C GLU A 48 5.08 17.74 18.96
N LEU A 49 5.85 18.30 18.03
CA LEU A 49 5.81 17.95 16.61
C LEU A 49 7.12 17.28 16.23
N TRP A 50 7.01 16.05 15.72
CA TRP A 50 8.15 15.23 15.31
C TRP A 50 8.22 15.19 13.78
N ILE A 51 9.33 15.70 13.22
CA ILE A 51 9.56 15.77 11.78
C ILE A 51 10.77 14.91 11.42
N PHE A 52 10.53 13.76 10.81
CA PHE A 52 11.59 12.86 10.35
C PHE A 52 12.29 13.39 9.09
N TYR A 53 13.62 13.25 9.02
CA TYR A 53 14.38 13.66 7.83
C TYR A 53 13.93 12.94 6.56
N THR A 54 13.53 11.68 6.67
CA THR A 54 13.00 10.87 5.55
C THR A 54 11.67 11.41 5.00
N ASN A 55 10.95 12.22 5.77
CA ASN A 55 9.70 12.88 5.37
C ASN A 55 9.93 14.31 4.84
N MET A 56 11.16 14.84 4.91
CA MET A 56 11.48 16.14 4.34
C MET A 56 11.65 15.99 2.83
N ASP A 57 10.96 16.86 2.09
CA ASP A 57 10.95 16.86 0.63
C ASP A 57 11.61 18.11 0.04
N GLY A 58 11.47 19.25 0.73
CA GLY A 58 12.12 20.50 0.39
C GLY A 58 12.69 21.18 1.63
N PHE A 59 13.89 21.73 1.48
CA PHE A 59 14.58 22.52 2.50
C PHE A 59 15.02 23.85 1.89
N GLN A 60 14.69 24.95 2.56
CA GLN A 60 15.11 26.28 2.15
C GLN A 60 15.49 27.11 3.39
N ALA A 61 16.69 27.68 3.38
CA ALA A 61 17.12 28.67 4.35
C ALA A 61 17.23 30.05 3.68
N LYS A 62 16.61 31.07 4.28
CA LYS A 62 16.66 32.46 3.81
C LYS A 62 17.27 33.35 4.89
N PHE A 63 18.47 33.85 4.63
CA PHE A 63 19.21 34.74 5.52
C PHE A 63 19.47 36.08 4.82
N PRO A 64 18.61 37.10 5.02
CA PRO A 64 18.78 38.39 4.35
C PRO A 64 20.11 39.06 4.74
N MET A 65 20.84 39.58 3.76
CA MET A 65 22.09 40.32 3.99
C MET A 65 21.82 41.76 4.42
N LYS A 66 22.73 42.36 5.20
CA LYS A 66 22.63 43.73 5.75
C LYS A 66 22.31 44.83 4.71
N ASN A 67 22.59 44.63 3.42
CA ASN A 67 22.40 45.65 2.37
C ASN A 67 21.00 45.69 1.73
N GLU A 68 20.16 44.65 1.88
CA GLU A 68 18.76 44.67 1.37
C GLU A 68 17.81 45.50 2.24
N PHE A 69 18.27 45.94 3.42
CA PHE A 69 17.47 46.71 4.38
C PHE A 69 17.40 48.21 4.08
N ARG A 70 18.19 48.73 3.12
CA ARG A 70 18.28 50.17 2.85
C ARG A 70 17.28 50.71 1.83
N SER A 71 16.49 49.87 1.16
CA SER A 71 15.62 50.29 0.05
C SER A 71 14.13 50.40 0.37
N GLN A 72 13.69 50.17 1.61
CA GLN A 72 12.26 50.30 1.98
C GLN A 72 12.08 51.28 3.14
N LEU A 73 11.32 52.36 2.90
CA LEU A 73 10.99 53.36 3.91
C LEU A 73 10.19 52.73 5.07
N PRO A 74 10.39 53.19 6.32
CA PRO A 74 9.74 52.65 7.50
C PRO A 74 8.34 53.28 7.68
N THR A 75 7.29 52.61 7.21
CA THR A 75 5.90 53.00 7.52
C THR A 75 5.07 51.90 8.19
N SER A 76 5.68 50.84 8.72
CA SER A 76 4.98 49.90 9.62
C SER A 76 5.93 49.21 10.62
N PRO A 77 5.53 49.02 11.89
CA PRO A 77 6.42 48.53 12.95
C PRO A 77 6.53 46.98 13.03
N SER A 78 6.41 46.24 11.92
CA SER A 78 6.34 44.76 11.96
C SER A 78 7.45 43.96 11.24
N LEU A 79 8.51 44.59 10.73
CA LEU A 79 9.64 43.85 10.11
C LEU A 79 10.83 43.71 11.06
N SER A 80 10.75 42.82 12.05
CA SER A 80 11.97 42.25 12.65
C SER A 80 12.58 41.27 11.64
N SER A 81 13.81 41.53 11.19
CA SER A 81 14.59 40.66 10.30
C SER A 81 14.65 39.23 10.86
N LYS A 82 13.90 38.29 10.27
CA LYS A 82 13.83 36.91 10.75
C LYS A 82 14.61 35.97 9.82
N TYR A 83 15.60 35.27 10.37
CA TYR A 83 16.30 34.20 9.66
C TYR A 83 15.35 33.02 9.53
N THR A 84 14.86 32.78 8.31
CA THR A 84 13.74 31.85 8.10
C THR A 84 14.25 30.53 7.53
N ILE A 85 13.93 29.43 8.19
CA ILE A 85 14.08 28.09 7.65
C ILE A 85 12.69 27.57 7.28
N THR A 86 12.54 27.05 6.07
CA THR A 86 11.31 26.44 5.57
C THR A 86 11.56 24.97 5.27
N LEU A 87 10.75 24.11 5.89
CA LEU A 87 10.71 22.68 5.63
C LEU A 87 9.40 22.35 4.92
N ARG A 88 9.48 21.70 3.76
CA ARG A 88 8.33 21.16 3.03
C ARG A 88 8.37 19.65 3.13
N LEU A 89 7.25 19.05 3.51
CA LEU A 89 7.17 17.63 3.84
C LEU A 89 6.49 16.84 2.72
N LYS A 90 6.79 15.54 2.63
CA LYS A 90 6.13 14.62 1.68
C LYS A 90 4.62 14.47 1.96
N THR A 91 4.19 14.79 3.19
CA THR A 91 2.79 14.89 3.59
C THR A 91 2.09 16.17 3.10
N LEU A 92 2.73 16.95 2.23
CA LEU A 92 2.22 18.21 1.67
C LEU A 92 2.20 19.40 2.66
N ALA A 93 2.55 19.16 3.92
CA ALA A 93 2.67 20.21 4.92
C ALA A 93 3.92 21.07 4.69
N THR A 94 3.80 22.38 4.99
CA THR A 94 4.92 23.32 5.00
C THR A 94 5.08 23.92 6.39
N CYS A 95 6.29 23.83 6.93
CA CYS A 95 6.69 24.32 8.24
C CYS A 95 7.68 25.48 8.09
N HIS A 96 7.42 26.61 8.74
CA HIS A 96 8.31 27.76 8.77
C HIS A 96 8.85 27.98 10.18
N PHE A 97 10.14 28.24 10.27
CA PHE A 97 10.87 28.49 11.51
C PHE A 97 11.55 29.84 11.40
N ASP A 98 11.09 30.80 12.20
CA ASP A 98 11.78 32.08 12.34
C ASP A 98 12.76 31.99 13.50
N ILE A 99 14.03 32.12 13.19
CA ILE A 99 15.13 32.01 14.15
C ILE A 99 15.62 33.42 14.49
N PRO A 100 15.75 33.77 15.78
CA PRO A 100 16.11 35.12 16.19
C PRO A 100 17.59 35.45 15.95
N VAL A 101 18.49 34.46 15.98
CA VAL A 101 19.94 34.66 15.94
C VAL A 101 20.54 34.07 14.65
N LEU A 102 21.34 34.86 13.93
CA LEU A 102 21.94 34.46 12.63
C LEU A 102 22.85 33.24 12.76
N ASP A 103 23.74 33.24 13.74
CA ASP A 103 24.72 32.17 13.96
C ASP A 103 24.02 30.83 14.26
N GLU A 104 22.96 30.85 15.07
CA GLU A 104 22.12 29.68 15.34
C GLU A 104 21.40 29.20 14.06
N ALA A 105 20.89 30.15 13.25
CA ALA A 105 20.20 29.83 12.00
C ALA A 105 21.13 29.17 10.97
N ILE A 106 22.37 29.66 10.83
CA ILE A 106 23.39 29.08 9.95
C ILE A 106 23.75 27.67 10.43
N LYS A 107 24.08 27.51 11.71
CA LYS A 107 24.43 26.20 12.29
C LYS A 107 23.28 25.19 12.18
N LEU A 108 22.04 25.65 12.37
CA LEU A 108 20.87 24.79 12.20
C LEU A 108 20.72 24.38 10.74
N ALA A 109 20.84 25.31 9.80
CA ALA A 109 20.76 25.01 8.37
C ALA A 109 21.84 24.00 7.93
N GLU A 110 23.09 24.17 8.38
CA GLU A 110 24.18 23.21 8.10
C GLU A 110 23.90 21.82 8.70
N SER A 111 23.37 21.77 9.92
CA SER A 111 23.01 20.51 10.57
C SER A 111 21.90 19.79 9.81
N LEU A 112 20.86 20.51 9.39
CA LEU A 112 19.73 19.96 8.64
C LEU A 112 20.17 19.47 7.26
N ASP A 113 20.97 20.25 6.53
CA ASP A 113 21.45 19.86 5.20
C ASP A 113 22.28 18.56 5.26
N ALA A 114 23.20 18.46 6.23
CA ALA A 114 24.00 17.27 6.44
C ALA A 114 23.17 16.04 6.84
N LEU A 115 22.14 16.20 7.67
CA LEU A 115 21.27 15.11 8.13
C LEU A 115 20.28 14.66 7.06
N ILE A 116 19.72 15.59 6.28
CA ILE A 116 18.85 15.28 5.13
C ILE A 116 19.63 14.53 4.06
N ALA A 117 20.86 14.96 3.75
CA ALA A 117 21.72 14.29 2.76
C ALA A 117 22.04 12.81 3.11
N ARG A 118 21.96 12.44 4.40
CA ARG A 118 22.11 11.04 4.85
C ARG A 118 20.90 10.16 4.58
N THR A 119 19.76 10.75 4.25
CA THR A 119 18.54 10.00 3.90
C THR A 119 18.43 9.70 2.40
N ASP A 120 19.31 10.26 1.57
CA ASP A 120 19.36 9.96 0.14
C ASP A 120 19.73 8.49 -0.09
N GLU A 121 18.94 7.83 -0.93
CA GLU A 121 19.12 6.42 -1.30
C GLU A 121 20.55 6.06 -1.71
N SER A 122 21.29 6.94 -2.39
CA SER A 122 22.65 6.63 -2.86
C SER A 122 23.72 6.61 -1.77
N THR A 123 23.48 7.28 -0.64
CA THR A 123 24.48 7.51 0.42
C THR A 123 24.05 6.90 1.76
N CYS A 124 22.79 6.51 1.87
CA CYS A 124 22.16 6.11 3.12
C CYS A 124 22.36 4.61 3.42
N ASP A 125 23.06 4.34 4.52
CA ASP A 125 22.99 3.05 5.21
C ASP A 125 21.62 2.90 5.88
N VAL A 126 20.86 1.89 5.45
CA VAL A 126 19.50 1.61 5.95
C VAL A 126 19.48 1.34 7.45
N THR A 127 20.54 0.71 7.98
CA THR A 127 20.64 0.39 9.42
C THR A 127 20.80 1.66 10.27
N GLY A 128 21.19 2.77 9.65
CA GLY A 128 21.28 4.09 10.27
C GLY A 128 19.96 4.87 10.32
N LEU A 129 18.85 4.29 9.86
CA LEU A 129 17.53 4.96 9.84
C LEU A 129 16.75 4.74 11.14
N PHE A 130 15.85 5.69 11.44
CA PHE A 130 15.07 5.70 12.68
C PHE A 130 14.37 4.38 13.04
N PRO A 131 13.77 3.61 12.11
CA PRO A 131 13.10 2.35 12.48
C PRO A 131 14.00 1.35 13.20
N PHE A 132 15.32 1.37 12.98
CA PHE A 132 16.28 0.49 13.67
C PHE A 132 16.65 0.97 15.09
N TYR A 133 16.35 2.22 15.42
CA TYR A 133 16.61 2.85 16.73
C TYR A 133 15.31 3.15 17.49
N PHE A 134 14.15 2.83 16.92
CA PHE A 134 12.87 3.12 17.54
C PHE A 134 12.72 2.31 18.84
N PRO A 135 12.58 2.97 20.01
CA PRO A 135 12.37 2.27 21.27
C PRO A 135 10.95 1.68 21.28
N ARG A 136 10.86 0.38 21.57
CA ARG A 136 9.57 -0.32 21.68
C ARG A 136 8.99 -0.09 23.06
N ASP A 137 8.38 1.07 23.24
CA ASP A 137 7.74 1.49 24.51
C ASP A 137 6.21 1.28 24.45
N PHE A 138 5.75 0.20 23.82
CA PHE A 138 4.34 -0.18 23.79
C PHE A 138 4.15 -1.70 23.75
N GLU A 139 3.00 -2.17 24.22
CA GLU A 139 2.61 -3.58 24.13
C GLU A 139 2.14 -3.92 22.71
N VAL A 140 2.73 -4.93 22.10
CA VAL A 140 2.37 -5.38 20.75
C VAL A 140 1.05 -6.14 20.81
N ILE A 141 -0.04 -5.50 20.38
CA ILE A 141 -1.39 -6.09 20.36
C ILE A 141 -1.51 -7.18 19.28
N GLN A 142 -0.85 -6.99 18.14
CA GLN A 142 -0.85 -7.94 17.02
C GLN A 142 0.50 -7.93 16.32
N ASP A 143 0.98 -9.11 15.92
CA ASP A 143 2.19 -9.24 15.11
C ASP A 143 1.90 -8.93 13.63
N GLY A 144 2.27 -7.71 13.21
CA GLY A 144 2.14 -7.29 11.81
C GLY A 144 3.16 -7.93 10.85
N TRP A 145 4.27 -8.50 11.34
CA TRP A 145 5.33 -9.05 10.48
C TRP A 145 4.96 -10.40 9.87
N THR A 146 4.27 -11.24 10.64
CA THR A 146 3.85 -12.57 10.19
C THR A 146 2.37 -12.67 9.86
N ALA A 147 1.60 -11.59 10.06
CA ALA A 147 0.15 -11.54 9.83
C ALA A 147 -0.27 -11.96 8.41
N PHE A 148 0.56 -11.71 7.40
CA PHE A 148 0.23 -11.88 5.99
C PHE A 148 1.21 -12.83 5.28
N SER A 149 1.45 -13.99 5.89
CA SER A 149 2.28 -15.04 5.30
C SER A 149 1.66 -15.64 4.03
N VAL A 150 2.53 -16.13 3.13
CA VAL A 150 2.12 -16.82 1.91
C VAL A 150 1.31 -18.08 2.23
N GLU A 151 1.62 -18.77 3.35
CA GLU A 151 0.92 -19.96 3.82
C GLU A 151 -0.54 -19.66 4.20
N SER A 152 -0.77 -18.54 4.87
CA SER A 152 -2.11 -18.10 5.25
C SER A 152 -2.98 -17.80 4.03
N GLU A 153 -2.40 -17.13 3.03
CA GLU A 153 -3.12 -16.86 1.78
C GLU A 153 -3.33 -18.14 0.95
N PHE A 154 -2.32 -19.01 0.89
CA PHE A 154 -2.41 -20.28 0.19
C PHE A 154 -3.50 -21.17 0.78
N SER A 155 -3.66 -21.19 2.10
CA SER A 155 -4.75 -21.92 2.77
C SER A 155 -6.14 -21.45 2.30
N ARG A 156 -6.31 -20.14 2.05
CA ARG A 156 -7.55 -19.59 1.47
C ARG A 156 -7.73 -20.00 0.01
N LEU A 157 -6.64 -20.00 -0.77
CA LEU A 157 -6.67 -20.42 -2.18
C LEU A 157 -6.99 -21.92 -2.33
N GLN A 158 -6.49 -22.77 -1.43
CA GLN A 158 -6.79 -24.20 -1.41
C GLN A 158 -8.27 -24.50 -1.19
N ALA A 159 -8.99 -23.65 -0.45
CA ALA A 159 -10.44 -23.75 -0.31
C ALA A 159 -11.18 -23.44 -1.64
N ILE A 160 -10.51 -22.78 -2.59
CA ILE A 160 -11.07 -22.42 -3.91
C ILE A 160 -10.66 -23.44 -4.97
N SER A 161 -9.41 -23.91 -4.99
CA SER A 161 -8.87 -24.83 -6.00
C SER A 161 -7.62 -25.57 -5.52
N ASP A 162 -7.49 -26.83 -5.91
CA ASP A 162 -6.35 -27.73 -5.64
C ASP A 162 -5.26 -27.73 -6.73
N GLU A 163 -5.40 -26.85 -7.74
CA GLU A 163 -4.49 -26.71 -8.88
C GLU A 163 -3.24 -25.87 -8.58
N TRP A 164 -3.06 -25.41 -7.34
CA TRP A 164 -1.99 -24.51 -6.93
C TRP A 164 -1.06 -25.15 -5.89
N ARG A 165 0.20 -24.72 -5.89
CA ARG A 165 1.20 -25.12 -4.89
C ARG A 165 2.07 -23.93 -4.49
N ILE A 166 2.66 -24.00 -3.30
CA ILE A 166 3.78 -23.12 -2.92
C ILE A 166 5.06 -23.70 -3.56
N THR A 167 5.91 -22.82 -4.08
CA THR A 167 7.27 -23.15 -4.52
C THR A 167 8.30 -22.43 -3.65
N ASP A 168 9.40 -23.13 -3.34
CA ASP A 168 10.61 -22.58 -2.70
C ASP A 168 11.70 -22.23 -3.74
N LEU A 169 11.37 -22.20 -5.03
CA LEU A 169 12.31 -21.91 -6.11
C LEU A 169 13.08 -20.60 -5.89
N ASN A 170 12.42 -19.58 -5.32
CA ASN A 170 13.03 -18.27 -5.10
C ASN A 170 13.61 -18.09 -3.69
N LYS A 171 13.87 -19.20 -2.96
CA LYS A 171 14.55 -19.15 -1.67
C LYS A 171 15.89 -18.42 -1.77
N ASN A 172 16.20 -17.59 -0.79
CA ASN A 172 17.35 -16.67 -0.80
C ASN A 172 17.38 -15.73 -2.02
N PHE A 173 16.22 -15.48 -2.64
CA PHE A 173 16.06 -14.58 -3.79
C PHE A 173 16.87 -14.99 -5.03
N ALA A 174 17.20 -16.28 -5.18
CA ALA A 174 18.14 -16.78 -6.17
C ALA A 174 17.67 -16.69 -7.63
N VAL A 175 16.35 -16.62 -7.89
CA VAL A 175 15.77 -16.59 -9.23
C VAL A 175 15.24 -15.20 -9.60
N CYS A 176 14.67 -14.49 -8.64
CA CYS A 176 14.13 -13.16 -8.78
C CYS A 176 14.33 -12.36 -7.49
N GLU A 177 15.30 -11.44 -7.52
CA GLU A 177 15.67 -10.58 -6.39
C GLU A 177 14.54 -9.69 -5.85
N THR A 178 13.49 -9.50 -6.66
CA THR A 178 12.40 -8.56 -6.38
C THR A 178 11.05 -9.24 -6.13
N TYR A 179 11.03 -10.57 -6.03
CA TYR A 179 9.87 -11.33 -5.55
C TYR A 179 10.13 -11.87 -4.15
N SER A 180 9.06 -12.26 -3.45
CA SER A 180 9.16 -13.02 -2.21
C SER A 180 9.88 -14.36 -2.42
N GLU A 181 10.44 -14.91 -1.34
CA GLU A 181 11.15 -16.20 -1.37
C GLU A 181 10.24 -17.37 -1.73
N ARG A 182 8.98 -17.29 -1.30
CA ARG A 182 7.92 -18.27 -1.57
C ARG A 182 6.83 -17.65 -2.42
N LEU A 183 6.36 -18.41 -3.40
CA LEU A 183 5.38 -17.96 -4.39
C LEU A 183 4.33 -19.04 -4.62
N VAL A 184 3.12 -18.64 -5.00
CA VAL A 184 2.04 -19.56 -5.38
C VAL A 184 2.04 -19.73 -6.91
N VAL A 185 2.15 -20.98 -7.35
CA VAL A 185 2.32 -21.36 -8.76
C VAL A 185 1.43 -22.57 -9.10
N PRO A 186 1.15 -22.83 -10.39
CA PRO A 186 0.37 -23.98 -10.79
C PRO A 186 1.06 -25.30 -10.42
N LYS A 187 0.29 -26.24 -9.88
CA LYS A 187 0.78 -27.56 -9.43
C LYS A 187 1.34 -28.40 -10.57
N SER A 188 0.84 -28.20 -11.79
CA SER A 188 1.26 -28.90 -13.00
C SER A 188 2.61 -28.45 -13.57
N ILE A 189 3.15 -27.32 -13.12
CA ILE A 189 4.42 -26.76 -13.61
C ILE A 189 5.54 -27.10 -12.64
N SER A 190 6.67 -27.62 -13.13
CA SER A 190 7.85 -27.92 -12.31
C SER A 190 8.70 -26.68 -12.04
N ASP A 191 9.52 -26.73 -10.99
CA ASP A 191 10.44 -25.62 -10.65
C ASP A 191 11.48 -25.36 -11.76
N ASP A 192 11.90 -26.38 -12.51
CA ASP A 192 12.78 -26.23 -13.68
C ASP A 192 12.10 -25.47 -14.84
N GLN A 193 10.79 -25.65 -15.03
CA GLN A 193 10.03 -24.89 -16.02
C GLN A 193 9.86 -23.44 -15.57
N LEU A 194 9.57 -23.21 -14.29
CA LEU A 194 9.50 -21.87 -13.71
C LEU A 194 10.84 -21.13 -13.86
N LYS A 195 11.96 -21.79 -13.59
CA LYS A 195 13.30 -21.21 -13.76
C LYS A 195 13.55 -20.78 -15.21
N ARG A 196 13.17 -21.60 -16.19
CA ARG A 196 13.28 -21.25 -17.63
C ARG A 196 12.34 -20.11 -18.04
N SER A 197 11.14 -20.02 -17.45
CA SER A 197 10.27 -18.85 -17.63
C SER A 197 10.88 -17.59 -17.00
N ALA A 198 11.48 -17.69 -15.82
CA ALA A 198 12.16 -16.59 -15.16
C ALA A 198 13.31 -16.04 -16.01
N GLU A 199 14.16 -16.91 -16.57
CA GLU A 199 15.24 -16.53 -17.50
C GLU A 199 14.71 -15.81 -18.77
N PHE A 200 13.46 -16.06 -19.15
CA PHE A 200 12.81 -15.42 -20.29
C PHE A 200 12.04 -14.14 -19.92
N ARG A 201 11.92 -13.80 -18.64
CA ARG A 201 11.16 -12.64 -18.16
C ARG A 201 12.10 -11.61 -17.55
N SER A 202 11.88 -10.32 -17.83
CA SER A 202 12.77 -9.27 -17.32
C SER A 202 12.91 -9.35 -15.80
N HIS A 203 14.14 -9.28 -15.29
CA HIS A 203 14.49 -9.40 -13.87
C HIS A 203 14.08 -10.73 -13.20
N GLY A 204 13.83 -11.79 -13.96
CA GLY A 204 13.37 -13.06 -13.38
C GLY A 204 11.91 -13.03 -12.92
N ARG A 205 11.15 -11.98 -13.22
CA ARG A 205 9.77 -11.78 -12.75
C ARG A 205 8.78 -12.54 -13.61
N PHE A 206 8.78 -13.87 -13.44
CA PHE A 206 7.92 -14.80 -14.15
C PHE A 206 6.43 -14.67 -13.76
N PRO A 207 5.48 -15.16 -14.58
CA PRO A 207 4.05 -15.19 -14.25
C PRO A 207 3.75 -15.82 -12.89
N VAL A 208 3.14 -15.03 -12.00
CA VAL A 208 2.70 -15.45 -10.66
C VAL A 208 1.24 -15.05 -10.40
N LEU A 209 0.55 -15.85 -9.60
CA LEU A 209 -0.84 -15.62 -9.23
C LEU A 209 -0.98 -14.40 -8.30
N CYS A 210 -1.89 -13.48 -8.63
CA CYS A 210 -2.30 -12.36 -7.76
C CYS A 210 -3.62 -12.64 -7.06
N TYR A 211 -4.59 -13.15 -7.81
CA TYR A 211 -5.98 -13.30 -7.36
C TYR A 211 -6.65 -14.44 -8.10
N LEU A 212 -7.48 -15.20 -7.38
CA LEU A 212 -8.27 -16.30 -7.93
C LEU A 212 -9.76 -16.05 -7.64
N HIS A 213 -10.57 -15.97 -8.69
CA HIS A 213 -12.00 -15.73 -8.56
C HIS A 213 -12.73 -16.97 -8.05
N LYS A 214 -13.53 -16.82 -6.98
CA LYS A 214 -14.15 -17.96 -6.27
C LYS A 214 -15.08 -18.80 -7.16
N SER A 215 -15.92 -18.15 -7.97
CA SER A 215 -16.93 -18.82 -8.80
C SER A 215 -16.34 -19.37 -10.10
N SER A 216 -15.78 -18.49 -10.94
CA SER A 216 -15.30 -18.88 -12.27
C SER A 216 -13.94 -19.58 -12.27
N LYS A 217 -13.16 -19.46 -11.18
CA LYS A 217 -11.74 -19.85 -11.09
C LYS A 217 -10.82 -19.09 -12.06
N SER A 218 -11.30 -18.04 -12.71
CA SER A 218 -10.44 -17.14 -13.50
C SER A 218 -9.46 -16.43 -12.57
N CYS A 219 -8.25 -16.17 -13.05
CA CYS A 219 -7.21 -15.55 -12.21
C CYS A 219 -6.63 -14.27 -12.82
N ILE A 220 -6.15 -13.40 -11.93
CA ILE A 220 -5.28 -12.28 -12.28
C ILE A 220 -3.84 -12.74 -12.04
N ILE A 221 -3.00 -12.54 -13.05
CA ILE A 221 -1.61 -12.97 -13.08
C ILE A 221 -0.75 -11.72 -13.29
N ARG A 222 0.40 -11.62 -12.62
CA ARG A 222 1.39 -10.55 -12.86
C ARG A 222 2.74 -11.11 -13.28
N CYS A 223 3.45 -10.35 -14.10
CA CYS A 223 4.86 -10.60 -14.45
C CYS A 223 5.53 -9.33 -14.99
N ALA A 224 6.80 -9.44 -15.34
CA ALA A 224 7.46 -8.48 -16.23
C ALA A 224 7.27 -8.85 -17.72
N GLN A 225 7.73 -7.97 -18.60
CA GLN A 225 7.73 -8.25 -20.03
C GLN A 225 8.58 -9.49 -20.39
N PRO A 226 8.24 -10.20 -21.48
CA PRO A 226 9.06 -11.28 -22.00
C PRO A 226 10.27 -10.74 -22.78
N LEU A 227 11.38 -11.49 -22.77
CA LEU A 227 12.65 -11.17 -23.41
C LEU A 227 12.70 -11.68 -24.87
N VAL A 228 11.66 -11.32 -25.63
CA VAL A 228 11.44 -11.74 -27.03
C VAL A 228 12.53 -11.16 -27.94
N GLY A 229 12.83 -9.87 -27.81
CA GLY A 229 13.81 -9.15 -28.60
C GLY A 229 13.45 -9.04 -30.09
N SER A 230 14.35 -8.44 -30.86
CA SER A 230 14.22 -8.29 -32.32
C SER A 230 14.18 -9.63 -33.06
N SER A 231 14.82 -10.67 -32.50
CA SER A 231 14.86 -12.02 -33.08
C SER A 231 13.60 -12.84 -32.81
N VAL A 232 12.59 -12.28 -32.12
CA VAL A 232 11.34 -12.94 -31.77
C VAL A 232 11.58 -14.29 -31.07
N ARG A 233 12.42 -14.27 -30.03
CA ARG A 233 12.74 -15.46 -29.23
C ARG A 233 11.49 -16.01 -28.57
N ARG A 234 11.49 -17.33 -28.40
CA ARG A 234 10.39 -18.12 -27.86
C ARG A 234 10.85 -18.90 -26.63
N CYS A 235 9.97 -19.06 -25.65
CA CYS A 235 10.19 -19.92 -24.48
C CYS A 235 8.98 -20.83 -24.29
N LYS A 236 9.15 -22.13 -24.52
CA LYS A 236 8.05 -23.11 -24.42
C LYS A 236 7.59 -23.30 -22.98
N GLU A 237 8.50 -23.15 -22.03
CA GLU A 237 8.24 -23.26 -20.61
C GLU A 237 7.42 -22.07 -20.09
N ASP A 238 7.69 -20.85 -20.58
CA ASP A 238 6.86 -19.68 -20.30
C ASP A 238 5.45 -19.84 -20.88
N GLU A 239 5.35 -20.31 -22.12
CA GLU A 239 4.05 -20.61 -22.73
C GLU A 239 3.27 -21.67 -21.96
N ALA A 240 3.92 -22.74 -21.51
CA ALA A 240 3.30 -23.78 -20.71
C ALA A 240 2.81 -23.24 -19.36
N LEU A 241 3.64 -22.43 -18.69
CA LEU A 241 3.27 -21.77 -17.43
C LEU A 241 2.06 -20.87 -17.61
N VAL A 242 2.09 -19.95 -18.57
CA VAL A 242 0.98 -19.03 -18.83
C VAL A 242 -0.28 -19.80 -19.19
N ASN A 243 -0.20 -20.80 -20.08
CA ASN A 243 -1.35 -21.63 -20.47
C ASN A 243 -1.92 -22.46 -19.31
N SER A 244 -1.10 -22.90 -18.35
CA SER A 244 -1.59 -23.64 -17.18
C SER A 244 -2.48 -22.80 -16.26
N MET A 245 -2.34 -21.46 -16.29
CA MET A 245 -3.16 -20.52 -15.53
C MET A 245 -4.47 -20.12 -16.26
N LEU A 246 -4.70 -20.65 -17.47
CA LEU A 246 -5.96 -20.51 -18.18
C LEU A 246 -6.88 -21.70 -17.87
N ILE A 247 -7.65 -21.59 -16.79
CA ILE A 247 -8.51 -22.68 -16.32
C ILE A 247 -9.67 -22.93 -17.29
N GLN A 248 -10.18 -21.88 -17.96
CA GLN A 248 -11.27 -22.00 -18.93
C GLN A 248 -10.74 -22.38 -20.32
N ARG A 249 -10.44 -23.66 -20.53
CA ARG A 249 -9.84 -24.17 -21.79
C ARG A 249 -10.63 -23.89 -23.08
N HIS A 250 -11.90 -23.51 -22.98
CA HIS A 250 -12.75 -23.16 -24.11
C HIS A 250 -12.77 -21.65 -24.45
N LYS A 251 -12.22 -20.80 -23.58
CA LYS A 251 -12.10 -19.35 -23.78
C LYS A 251 -10.63 -18.95 -23.94
N LYS A 252 -10.38 -17.85 -24.64
CA LYS A 252 -9.04 -17.25 -24.68
C LYS A 252 -8.84 -16.35 -23.46
N GLY A 253 -7.63 -16.38 -22.88
CA GLY A 253 -7.20 -15.44 -21.85
C GLY A 253 -6.81 -14.08 -22.45
N TRP A 254 -6.59 -13.09 -21.59
CA TRP A 254 -6.14 -11.76 -21.99
C TRP A 254 -4.75 -11.44 -21.43
N ILE A 255 -3.88 -10.88 -22.27
CA ILE A 255 -2.59 -10.29 -21.87
C ILE A 255 -2.75 -8.77 -21.96
N LEU A 256 -2.79 -8.10 -20.82
CA LEU A 256 -2.89 -6.66 -20.70
C LEU A 256 -1.49 -6.06 -20.50
N ASP A 257 -0.99 -5.41 -21.55
CA ASP A 257 0.26 -4.64 -21.50
C ASP A 257 -0.07 -3.18 -21.16
N THR A 258 0.46 -2.67 -20.04
CA THR A 258 0.18 -1.31 -19.59
C THR A 258 0.96 -0.23 -20.36
N ARG A 259 1.74 -0.61 -21.38
CA ARG A 259 2.53 0.30 -22.21
C ARG A 259 1.81 0.60 -23.52
N ASN A 260 2.04 1.80 -24.05
CA ASN A 260 1.62 2.09 -25.41
C ASN A 260 2.45 1.26 -26.43
N PRO A 261 1.92 0.97 -27.63
CA PRO A 261 2.61 0.14 -28.62
C PRO A 261 3.97 0.65 -29.07
N ASN A 262 4.23 1.97 -29.00
CA ASN A 262 5.52 2.55 -29.38
C ASN A 262 6.62 2.19 -28.37
N ILE A 263 6.32 2.28 -27.07
CA ILE A 263 7.23 1.86 -26.00
C ILE A 263 7.51 0.36 -26.12
N VAL A 264 6.52 -0.46 -26.48
CA VAL A 264 6.71 -1.91 -26.68
C VAL A 264 7.69 -2.19 -27.82
N LYS A 265 7.62 -1.47 -28.94
CA LYS A 265 8.58 -1.59 -30.04
C LYS A 265 10.00 -1.22 -29.61
N VAL A 266 10.15 -0.15 -28.82
CA VAL A 266 11.46 0.25 -28.28
C VAL A 266 11.99 -0.78 -27.28
N ALA A 267 11.12 -1.37 -26.46
CA ALA A 267 11.52 -2.44 -25.55
C ALA A 267 11.96 -3.69 -26.33
N GLN A 268 11.27 -4.01 -27.43
CA GLN A 268 11.62 -5.12 -28.30
C GLN A 268 13.01 -4.95 -28.93
N SER A 269 13.36 -3.74 -29.39
CA SER A 269 14.71 -3.49 -29.92
C SER A 269 15.81 -3.60 -28.86
N LYS A 270 15.47 -3.40 -27.58
CA LYS A 270 16.37 -3.58 -26.42
C LYS A 270 16.36 -5.01 -25.85
N GLY A 271 15.72 -5.97 -26.50
CA GLY A 271 15.70 -7.38 -26.07
C GLY A 271 14.46 -7.80 -25.26
N GLY A 272 13.58 -6.87 -24.89
CA GLY A 272 12.28 -7.12 -24.27
C GLY A 272 11.18 -7.36 -25.31
N GLY A 273 9.97 -6.85 -25.06
CA GLY A 273 8.87 -6.88 -26.04
C GLY A 273 7.54 -7.31 -25.45
N CYS A 274 6.75 -8.03 -26.24
CA CYS A 274 5.46 -8.59 -25.86
C CYS A 274 5.23 -9.96 -26.51
N GLU A 275 4.31 -10.74 -25.96
CA GLU A 275 3.95 -12.10 -26.33
C GLU A 275 3.40 -12.18 -27.77
N PRO A 276 4.08 -12.86 -28.71
CA PRO A 276 3.59 -13.00 -30.09
C PRO A 276 2.35 -13.89 -30.15
N GLU A 277 1.30 -13.48 -30.88
CA GLU A 277 0.03 -14.23 -30.97
C GLU A 277 0.19 -15.65 -31.53
N GLN A 278 1.21 -15.86 -32.38
CA GLN A 278 1.53 -17.16 -32.97
C GLN A 278 2.01 -18.19 -31.92
N HIS A 279 2.61 -17.73 -30.82
CA HIS A 279 3.16 -18.59 -29.77
C HIS A 279 2.22 -18.66 -28.57
N TYR A 280 1.46 -17.60 -28.32
CA TYR A 280 0.48 -17.51 -27.24
C TYR A 280 -0.95 -17.59 -27.80
N ALA A 281 -1.25 -18.61 -28.60
CA ALA A 281 -2.49 -18.70 -29.38
C ALA A 281 -3.79 -18.72 -28.54
N LEU A 282 -3.69 -19.15 -27.27
CA LEU A 282 -4.78 -19.15 -26.29
C LEU A 282 -4.99 -17.80 -25.61
N TRP A 283 -4.17 -16.80 -25.92
CA TRP A 283 -4.19 -15.49 -25.29
C TRP A 283 -4.36 -14.39 -26.32
N LYS A 284 -5.17 -13.39 -25.98
CA LYS A 284 -5.35 -12.16 -26.77
C LYS A 284 -4.62 -11.02 -26.10
N ARG A 285 -3.84 -10.25 -26.86
CA ARG A 285 -3.11 -9.10 -26.32
C ARG A 285 -3.96 -7.83 -26.39
N LEU A 286 -3.92 -7.04 -25.32
CA LEU A 286 -4.60 -5.76 -25.18
C LEU A 286 -3.61 -4.71 -24.64
N HIS A 287 -3.52 -3.57 -25.31
CA HIS A 287 -2.72 -2.43 -24.83
C HIS A 287 -3.60 -1.43 -24.08
N ARG A 288 -3.19 -1.06 -22.87
CA ARG A 288 -3.84 -0.05 -22.03
C ARG A 288 -2.78 0.84 -21.40
N HIS A 289 -2.43 1.90 -22.10
CA HIS A 289 -1.34 2.77 -21.68
C HIS A 289 -1.63 3.42 -20.33
N LEU A 290 -0.66 3.32 -19.42
CA LEU A 290 -0.56 4.12 -18.21
C LEU A 290 0.81 4.81 -18.18
N ASP A 291 0.81 6.10 -17.87
CA ASP A 291 2.03 6.88 -17.68
C ASP A 291 2.78 6.47 -16.41
N ARG A 292 4.08 6.79 -16.35
CA ARG A 292 5.00 6.32 -15.30
C ARG A 292 6.03 7.38 -14.92
N HIS A 293 6.65 7.17 -13.76
CA HIS A 293 7.87 7.86 -13.32
C HIS A 293 7.74 9.38 -13.42
N SER A 294 8.63 10.04 -14.17
CA SER A 294 8.70 11.50 -14.30
C SER A 294 7.39 12.13 -14.78
N VAL A 295 6.65 11.48 -15.68
CA VAL A 295 5.37 12.03 -16.19
C VAL A 295 4.35 12.16 -15.08
N LEU A 296 4.18 11.10 -14.27
CA LEU A 296 3.31 11.13 -13.10
C LEU A 296 3.83 12.08 -12.02
N GLN A 297 5.16 12.16 -11.86
CA GLN A 297 5.78 13.06 -10.91
C GLN A 297 5.48 14.53 -11.25
N GLU A 298 5.66 14.93 -12.50
CA GLU A 298 5.34 16.29 -12.98
C GLU A 298 3.86 16.62 -12.83
N SER A 299 2.98 15.67 -13.12
CA SER A 299 1.54 15.80 -12.91
C SER A 299 1.21 16.04 -11.44
N PHE A 300 1.81 15.28 -10.53
CA PHE A 300 1.59 15.41 -9.10
C PHE A 300 2.10 16.75 -8.56
N VAL A 301 3.28 17.22 -8.99
CA VAL A 301 3.79 18.55 -8.64
C VAL A 301 2.78 19.64 -9.04
N LYS A 302 2.29 19.62 -10.29
CA LYS A 302 1.28 20.58 -10.78
C LYS A 302 -0.03 20.49 -10.00
N PHE A 303 -0.44 19.29 -9.61
CA PHE A 303 -1.65 19.08 -8.82
C PHE A 303 -1.51 19.72 -7.43
N ILE A 304 -0.38 19.51 -6.75
CA ILE A 304 -0.12 20.13 -5.45
C ILE A 304 0.00 21.65 -5.57
N ASP A 305 0.62 22.17 -6.62
CA ASP A 305 0.64 23.61 -6.90
C ASP A 305 -0.77 24.20 -7.07
N ALA A 306 -1.70 23.43 -7.66
CA ALA A 306 -3.10 23.82 -7.74
C ALA A 306 -3.79 23.75 -6.37
N CYS A 307 -3.49 22.74 -5.54
CA CYS A 307 -4.08 22.61 -4.19
C CYS A 307 -3.68 23.75 -3.23
N ILE A 308 -2.49 24.32 -3.39
CA ILE A 308 -1.98 25.41 -2.54
C ILE A 308 -2.42 26.79 -3.07
N ASP A 309 -2.96 26.85 -4.29
CA ASP A 309 -3.35 28.11 -4.92
C ASP A 309 -4.59 28.72 -4.24
N GLN A 310 -4.45 29.97 -3.78
CA GLN A 310 -5.52 30.78 -3.20
C GLN A 310 -6.16 31.75 -4.22
N SER A 311 -5.88 31.56 -5.51
CA SER A 311 -6.47 32.36 -6.60
C SER A 311 -7.99 32.15 -6.74
N GLU A 312 -8.61 32.99 -7.58
CA GLU A 312 -10.01 32.85 -7.96
C GLU A 312 -10.34 31.48 -8.58
N LYS A 313 -11.61 31.06 -8.40
CA LYS A 313 -12.11 29.72 -8.71
C LYS A 313 -11.76 29.23 -10.12
N ASP A 314 -11.96 30.07 -11.14
CA ASP A 314 -11.76 29.65 -12.54
C ASP A 314 -10.29 29.38 -12.84
N ARG A 315 -9.39 30.20 -12.30
CA ARG A 315 -7.95 30.00 -12.42
C ARG A 315 -7.49 28.73 -11.70
N TRP A 316 -8.06 28.47 -10.52
CA TRP A 316 -7.80 27.24 -9.78
C TRP A 316 -8.25 26.00 -10.57
N LEU A 317 -9.47 26.02 -11.13
CA LEU A 317 -9.99 24.94 -11.98
C LEU A 317 -9.10 24.68 -13.19
N SER A 318 -8.66 25.74 -13.88
CA SER A 318 -7.73 25.59 -15.01
C SER A 318 -6.38 24.98 -14.60
N LYS A 319 -5.83 25.36 -13.44
CA LYS A 319 -4.59 24.74 -12.94
C LYS A 319 -4.77 23.28 -12.58
N LEU A 320 -5.90 22.95 -11.93
CA LEU A 320 -6.26 21.58 -11.59
C LEU A 320 -6.38 20.71 -12.85
N GLU A 321 -7.09 21.18 -13.88
CA GLU A 321 -7.23 20.48 -15.16
C GLU A 321 -5.88 20.29 -15.85
N ASN A 322 -5.06 21.35 -15.92
CA ASN A 322 -3.72 21.30 -16.51
C ASN A 322 -2.72 20.41 -15.76
N SER A 323 -3.03 19.99 -14.53
CA SER A 323 -2.21 19.01 -13.81
C SER A 323 -2.32 17.59 -14.38
N ASN A 324 -3.44 17.27 -15.07
CA ASN A 324 -3.80 15.93 -15.51
C ASN A 324 -3.88 14.85 -14.42
N TRP A 325 -3.79 15.20 -13.13
CA TRP A 325 -3.78 14.18 -12.06
C TRP A 325 -5.06 13.36 -12.04
N LEU A 326 -6.22 14.03 -12.14
CA LEU A 326 -7.53 13.36 -12.20
C LEU A 326 -7.72 12.53 -13.49
N LEU A 327 -7.02 12.88 -14.58
CA LEU A 327 -6.99 12.05 -15.79
C LEU A 327 -6.28 10.73 -15.49
N TYR A 328 -5.14 10.75 -14.82
CA TYR A 328 -4.41 9.53 -14.45
C TYR A 328 -5.17 8.66 -13.44
N VAL A 329 -5.87 9.28 -12.48
CA VAL A 329 -6.81 8.56 -11.58
C VAL A 329 -7.88 7.83 -12.40
N LYS A 330 -8.53 8.54 -13.32
CA LYS A 330 -9.55 7.97 -14.22
C LYS A 330 -8.99 6.82 -15.06
N GLU A 331 -7.82 7.00 -15.66
CA GLU A 331 -7.20 5.98 -16.51
C GLU A 331 -6.85 4.71 -15.73
N ALA A 332 -6.20 4.85 -14.57
CA ALA A 332 -5.87 3.72 -13.71
C ALA A 332 -7.13 2.92 -13.30
N LEU A 333 -8.18 3.62 -12.86
CA LEU A 333 -9.48 3.00 -12.53
C LEU A 333 -10.14 2.34 -13.75
N THR A 334 -10.05 2.96 -14.92
CA THR A 334 -10.61 2.39 -16.16
C THR A 334 -9.93 1.07 -16.51
N VAL A 335 -8.60 1.02 -16.44
CA VAL A 335 -7.84 -0.20 -16.74
C VAL A 335 -8.13 -1.30 -15.71
N ALA A 336 -8.15 -0.95 -14.42
CA ALA A 336 -8.51 -1.90 -13.36
C ALA A 336 -9.95 -2.43 -13.51
N CYS A 337 -10.89 -1.58 -13.91
CA CYS A 337 -12.28 -1.96 -14.18
C CYS A 337 -12.39 -2.95 -15.35
N ILE A 338 -11.59 -2.76 -16.42
CA ILE A 338 -11.51 -3.73 -17.52
C ILE A 338 -11.05 -5.10 -17.00
N VAL A 339 -9.97 -5.15 -16.22
CA VAL A 339 -9.50 -6.41 -15.61
C VAL A 339 -10.58 -7.05 -14.75
N ALA A 340 -11.25 -6.26 -13.91
CA ALA A 340 -12.33 -6.74 -13.06
C ALA A 340 -13.50 -7.32 -13.87
N GLN A 341 -13.96 -6.62 -14.90
CA GLN A 341 -15.04 -7.08 -15.77
C GLN A 341 -14.67 -8.35 -16.55
N THR A 342 -13.43 -8.47 -17.00
CA THR A 342 -12.95 -9.69 -17.68
C THR A 342 -12.96 -10.90 -16.74
N ILE A 343 -12.62 -10.70 -15.47
CA ILE A 343 -12.63 -11.78 -14.47
C ILE A 343 -14.07 -12.17 -14.07
N ASP A 344 -14.91 -11.17 -13.76
CA ASP A 344 -16.25 -11.38 -13.19
C ASP A 344 -17.31 -11.72 -14.25
N ARG A 345 -17.29 -11.04 -15.41
CA ARG A 345 -18.33 -11.19 -16.45
C ARG A 345 -17.92 -12.09 -17.60
N GLU A 346 -16.69 -11.94 -18.10
CA GLU A 346 -16.21 -12.79 -19.19
C GLU A 346 -15.72 -14.15 -18.67
N GLU A 347 -15.45 -14.25 -17.37
CA GLU A 347 -14.97 -15.46 -16.70
C GLU A 347 -13.71 -16.03 -17.36
N THR A 348 -12.74 -15.17 -17.66
CA THR A 348 -11.46 -15.56 -18.26
C THR A 348 -10.27 -14.94 -17.53
N SER A 349 -9.14 -15.64 -17.50
CA SER A 349 -7.93 -15.18 -16.81
C SER A 349 -7.28 -13.99 -17.53
N VAL A 350 -6.66 -13.11 -16.76
CA VAL A 350 -5.93 -11.93 -17.25
C VAL A 350 -4.51 -11.94 -16.72
N LEU A 351 -3.54 -11.90 -17.63
CA LEU A 351 -2.14 -11.63 -17.32
C LEU A 351 -1.87 -10.15 -17.53
N VAL A 352 -1.36 -9.48 -16.50
CA VAL A 352 -1.05 -8.05 -16.51
C VAL A 352 0.46 -7.88 -16.41
N HIS A 353 1.05 -7.11 -17.33
CA HIS A 353 2.44 -6.71 -17.21
C HIS A 353 2.67 -5.31 -17.79
N GLY A 354 3.74 -4.69 -17.33
CA GLY A 354 4.29 -3.46 -17.90
C GLY A 354 5.66 -3.77 -18.47
N ASN A 355 6.62 -2.87 -18.22
CA ASN A 355 8.02 -3.11 -18.54
C ASN A 355 8.64 -4.11 -17.55
N ASP A 356 8.70 -3.71 -16.28
CA ASP A 356 9.40 -4.45 -15.23
C ASP A 356 8.44 -5.15 -14.26
N GLY A 357 7.13 -4.89 -14.35
CA GLY A 357 6.14 -5.60 -13.56
C GLY A 357 6.05 -5.19 -12.08
N TRP A 358 6.70 -4.11 -11.65
CA TRP A 358 6.68 -3.60 -10.25
C TRP A 358 6.13 -2.18 -10.10
N ASP A 359 5.60 -1.59 -11.17
CA ASP A 359 4.97 -0.25 -11.15
C ASP A 359 3.49 -0.38 -11.56
N THR A 360 3.12 0.05 -12.77
CA THR A 360 1.74 0.07 -13.29
C THR A 360 1.04 -1.28 -13.25
N THR A 361 1.80 -2.38 -13.33
CA THR A 361 1.28 -3.73 -13.12
C THR A 361 0.65 -3.88 -11.75
N LEU A 362 1.37 -3.51 -10.68
CA LEU A 362 0.91 -3.63 -9.30
C LEU A 362 -0.26 -2.68 -9.02
N LEU A 363 -0.24 -1.48 -9.62
CA LEU A 363 -1.37 -0.54 -9.58
C LEU A 363 -2.66 -1.19 -10.13
N VAL A 364 -2.59 -1.78 -11.32
CA VAL A 364 -3.75 -2.39 -11.98
C VAL A 364 -4.22 -3.64 -11.24
N THR A 365 -3.31 -4.54 -10.86
CA THR A 365 -3.69 -5.79 -10.17
C THR A 365 -4.24 -5.52 -8.77
N SER A 366 -3.72 -4.53 -8.06
CA SER A 366 -4.24 -4.13 -6.74
C SER A 366 -5.62 -3.50 -6.85
N LEU A 367 -5.82 -2.55 -7.75
CA LEU A 367 -7.13 -1.89 -7.93
C LEU A 367 -8.20 -2.88 -8.40
N ALA A 368 -7.85 -3.82 -9.30
CA ALA A 368 -8.78 -4.88 -9.70
C ALA A 368 -9.19 -5.76 -8.51
N GLN A 369 -8.27 -6.08 -7.61
CA GLN A 369 -8.58 -6.82 -6.38
C GLN A 369 -9.47 -6.02 -5.42
N VAL A 370 -9.26 -4.70 -5.27
CA VAL A 370 -10.16 -3.84 -4.47
C VAL A 370 -11.59 -3.87 -5.03
N LEU A 371 -11.75 -3.90 -6.36
CA LEU A 371 -13.06 -3.97 -7.03
C LEU A 371 -13.72 -5.36 -6.87
N LEU A 372 -12.96 -6.44 -6.99
CA LEU A 372 -13.46 -7.81 -7.04
C LEU A 372 -13.61 -8.47 -5.66
N HIS A 373 -12.68 -8.20 -4.74
CA HIS A 373 -12.57 -8.92 -3.48
C HIS A 373 -13.08 -8.07 -2.31
N PRO A 374 -14.19 -8.45 -1.65
CA PRO A 374 -14.72 -7.71 -0.49
C PRO A 374 -13.71 -7.54 0.65
N ASP A 375 -12.95 -8.59 0.98
CA ASP A 375 -11.96 -8.53 2.06
C ASP A 375 -10.92 -7.42 1.85
N CYS A 376 -10.53 -7.11 0.60
CA CYS A 376 -9.62 -5.99 0.29
C CYS A 376 -10.18 -4.60 0.65
N ARG A 377 -11.44 -4.51 1.10
CA ARG A 377 -12.10 -3.29 1.59
C ARG A 377 -12.28 -3.28 3.11
N THR A 378 -11.75 -4.28 3.81
CA THR A 378 -11.58 -4.28 5.27
C THR A 378 -10.18 -3.76 5.63
N ILE A 379 -9.96 -3.32 6.87
CA ILE A 379 -8.63 -2.85 7.31
C ILE A 379 -7.58 -3.95 7.11
N THR A 380 -7.80 -5.13 7.72
CA THR A 380 -6.86 -6.26 7.64
C THR A 380 -6.68 -6.78 6.22
N GLY A 381 -7.73 -6.82 5.39
CA GLY A 381 -7.59 -7.30 4.01
C GLY A 381 -6.96 -6.26 3.07
N PHE A 382 -7.07 -4.96 3.37
CA PHE A 382 -6.34 -3.92 2.65
C PHE A 382 -4.85 -3.92 3.01
N GLU A 383 -4.52 -4.12 4.29
CA GLU A 383 -3.14 -4.38 4.75
C GLU A 383 -2.54 -5.61 4.06
N ALA A 384 -3.28 -6.72 4.01
CA ALA A 384 -2.86 -7.94 3.30
C ALA A 384 -2.62 -7.69 1.80
N LEU A 385 -3.44 -6.84 1.17
CA LEU A 385 -3.27 -6.45 -0.23
C LEU A 385 -1.98 -5.66 -0.43
N ILE A 386 -1.71 -4.66 0.41
CA ILE A 386 -0.48 -3.86 0.34
C ILE A 386 0.74 -4.76 0.54
N GLU A 387 0.71 -5.61 1.55
CA GLU A 387 1.80 -6.52 1.87
C GLU A 387 2.11 -7.47 0.71
N ARG A 388 1.09 -8.11 0.12
CA ARG A 388 1.28 -9.05 -1.01
C ARG A 388 1.64 -8.36 -2.33
N GLU A 389 0.90 -7.33 -2.72
CA GLU A 389 0.96 -6.75 -4.07
C GLU A 389 1.92 -5.58 -4.21
N TRP A 390 2.39 -4.98 -3.11
CA TRP A 390 3.36 -3.88 -3.17
C TRP A 390 4.67 -4.24 -2.49
N ILE A 391 4.63 -4.80 -1.28
CA ILE A 391 5.85 -5.10 -0.49
C ILE A 391 6.50 -6.39 -1.01
N GLN A 392 5.82 -7.53 -0.90
CA GLN A 392 6.32 -8.84 -1.36
C GLN A 392 6.47 -8.91 -2.89
N ALA A 393 5.72 -8.10 -3.63
CA ALA A 393 5.86 -7.95 -5.07
C ALA A 393 7.07 -7.11 -5.50
N GLY A 394 7.74 -6.43 -4.57
CA GLY A 394 8.95 -5.66 -4.81
C GLY A 394 8.72 -4.31 -5.50
N HIS A 395 7.67 -3.57 -5.14
CA HIS A 395 7.58 -2.15 -5.52
C HIS A 395 8.76 -1.39 -4.89
N PRO A 396 9.59 -0.66 -5.67
CA PRO A 396 10.78 -0.01 -5.14
C PRO A 396 10.44 1.29 -4.40
N PHE A 397 9.75 1.19 -3.25
CA PHE A 397 9.29 2.33 -2.44
C PHE A 397 10.40 3.32 -2.14
N ARG A 398 11.60 2.83 -1.80
CA ARG A 398 12.74 3.69 -1.49
C ARG A 398 13.06 4.62 -2.66
N THR A 399 13.25 4.07 -3.86
CA THR A 399 13.55 4.84 -5.07
C THR A 399 12.38 5.72 -5.52
N ARG A 400 11.14 5.22 -5.42
CA ARG A 400 9.94 5.90 -5.92
C ARG A 400 9.53 7.06 -5.03
N CYS A 401 9.68 6.91 -3.72
CA CYS A 401 9.26 7.87 -2.69
C CYS A 401 10.43 8.68 -2.12
N THR A 402 11.61 8.69 -2.78
CA THR A 402 12.74 9.55 -2.39
C THR A 402 12.31 11.01 -2.29
N ARG A 403 11.49 11.47 -3.25
CA ARG A 403 10.90 12.81 -3.28
C ARG A 403 9.41 12.75 -3.61
N ALA A 404 8.67 13.74 -3.14
CA ALA A 404 7.26 13.99 -3.41
C ALA A 404 7.12 15.29 -4.22
N ALA A 405 6.15 16.16 -3.92
CA ALA A 405 5.78 17.28 -4.79
C ALA A 405 6.70 18.52 -4.73
N PHE A 406 7.49 18.69 -3.67
CA PHE A 406 8.27 19.90 -3.44
C PHE A 406 9.76 19.74 -3.76
N GLY A 407 10.25 18.50 -3.75
CA GLY A 407 11.63 18.18 -4.11
C GLY A 407 11.88 18.31 -5.62
N LYS A 408 13.07 18.76 -6.00
CA LYS A 408 13.50 18.72 -7.42
C LYS A 408 13.76 17.27 -7.83
N SER A 409 13.12 16.74 -8.86
CA SER A 409 13.50 15.41 -9.38
C SER A 409 14.94 15.47 -9.91
N SER A 410 15.79 14.52 -9.48
CA SER A 410 17.19 14.48 -9.94
C SER A 410 17.53 13.24 -10.74
N ARG A 411 16.72 12.17 -10.65
CA ARG A 411 17.06 10.87 -11.27
C ARG A 411 15.97 10.30 -12.17
N GLY A 412 14.77 10.91 -12.20
CA GLY A 412 13.68 10.50 -13.09
C GLY A 412 13.05 9.15 -12.75
N TYR A 413 13.44 8.54 -11.62
CA TYR A 413 12.89 7.30 -11.10
C TYR A 413 11.85 7.53 -9.98
N GLU A 414 11.73 8.76 -9.49
CA GLU A 414 10.70 9.14 -8.53
C GLU A 414 9.31 9.00 -9.18
N SER A 415 8.32 8.54 -8.41
CA SER A 415 6.96 8.41 -8.93
C SER A 415 5.93 8.33 -7.80
N PRO A 416 4.83 9.09 -7.87
CA PRO A 416 3.75 9.07 -6.89
C PRO A 416 2.77 7.92 -7.16
N LEU A 417 3.26 6.77 -7.64
CA LEU A 417 2.40 5.67 -8.11
C LEU A 417 1.61 5.02 -6.97
N PHE A 418 2.23 4.85 -5.80
CA PHE A 418 1.52 4.38 -4.61
C PHE A 418 0.50 5.43 -4.12
N THR A 419 0.83 6.72 -4.19
CA THR A 419 -0.14 7.80 -3.92
C THR A 419 -1.32 7.76 -4.88
N LEU A 420 -1.07 7.51 -6.17
CA LEU A 420 -2.11 7.33 -7.18
C LEU A 420 -2.99 6.11 -6.87
N PHE A 421 -2.41 5.00 -6.41
CA PHE A 421 -3.16 3.84 -5.93
C PHE A 421 -4.08 4.19 -4.75
N LEU A 422 -3.57 4.94 -3.77
CA LEU A 422 -4.36 5.38 -2.61
C LEU A 422 -5.47 6.34 -3.02
N ASP A 423 -5.22 7.28 -3.94
CA ASP A 423 -6.25 8.18 -4.47
C ASP A 423 -7.32 7.40 -5.24
N CYS A 424 -6.92 6.47 -6.12
CA CYS A 424 -7.87 5.59 -6.81
C CYS A 424 -8.73 4.76 -5.84
N THR A 425 -8.11 4.20 -4.80
CA THR A 425 -8.81 3.46 -3.73
C THR A 425 -9.78 4.38 -2.99
N TRP A 426 -9.35 5.61 -2.70
CA TRP A 426 -10.21 6.64 -2.14
C TRP A 426 -11.41 6.89 -3.05
N GLN A 427 -11.26 7.05 -4.36
CA GLN A 427 -12.41 7.23 -5.26
C GLN A 427 -13.40 6.04 -5.23
N ILE A 428 -12.90 4.80 -5.16
CA ILE A 428 -13.74 3.58 -5.08
C ILE A 428 -14.51 3.55 -3.75
N LEU A 429 -13.81 3.75 -2.64
CA LEU A 429 -14.37 3.66 -1.30
C LEU A 429 -15.23 4.88 -0.98
N TRP A 430 -14.85 6.07 -1.45
CA TRP A 430 -15.59 7.31 -1.26
C TRP A 430 -16.98 7.20 -1.84
N ARG A 431 -17.18 6.60 -3.02
CA ARG A 431 -18.55 6.37 -3.53
C ARG A 431 -19.34 5.42 -2.61
N SER A 432 -18.69 4.40 -2.06
CA SER A 432 -19.29 3.44 -1.14
C SER A 432 -19.66 4.09 0.20
N LEU A 433 -18.81 5.00 0.70
CA LEU A 433 -19.00 5.79 1.92
C LEU A 433 -20.01 6.91 1.72
N TYR A 434 -19.93 7.65 0.61
CA TYR A 434 -20.85 8.70 0.21
C TYR A 434 -22.27 8.15 0.05
N LEU A 435 -22.44 6.98 -0.59
CA LEU A 435 -23.75 6.31 -0.63
C LEU A 435 -24.24 5.93 0.77
N ARG A 436 -23.36 5.53 1.71
CA ARG A 436 -23.74 5.35 3.12
C ARG A 436 -24.11 6.65 3.83
N PHE A 437 -23.55 7.80 3.45
CA PHE A 437 -23.90 9.09 4.05
C PHE A 437 -25.13 9.75 3.39
N TYR A 438 -25.50 9.35 2.17
CA TYR A 438 -26.60 9.95 1.40
C TYR A 438 -27.87 9.08 1.35
N GLU A 439 -27.74 7.75 1.43
CA GLU A 439 -28.89 6.86 1.67
C GLU A 439 -29.14 6.75 3.18
N ASN A 440 -30.40 6.88 3.58
CA ASN A 440 -30.81 6.74 4.97
C ASN A 440 -30.41 5.34 5.48
N GLN A 441 -29.39 5.27 6.33
CA GLN A 441 -28.87 4.03 6.93
C GLN A 441 -29.74 3.52 8.09
N ILE A 442 -30.74 4.30 8.55
CA ILE A 442 -31.62 3.91 9.67
C ILE A 442 -32.22 2.50 9.47
N PRO A 443 -32.78 2.13 8.30
CA PRO A 443 -33.36 0.79 8.12
C PRO A 443 -32.31 -0.33 8.21
N GLN A 444 -31.06 -0.05 7.82
CA GLN A 444 -29.97 -1.02 7.90
C GLN A 444 -29.41 -1.12 9.32
N GLN A 445 -29.30 0.00 10.04
CA GLN A 445 -28.97 0.01 11.47
C GLN A 445 -30.03 -0.70 12.30
N GLU A 446 -31.31 -0.40 12.07
CA GLU A 446 -32.44 -1.09 12.71
C GLU A 446 -32.41 -2.60 12.42
N ALA A 447 -32.16 -2.99 11.17
CA ALA A 447 -32.01 -4.41 10.82
C ALA A 447 -30.79 -5.07 11.48
N TRP A 448 -29.69 -4.35 11.66
CA TRP A 448 -28.50 -4.84 12.37
C TRP A 448 -28.73 -4.96 13.88
N ASP A 449 -29.44 -4.01 14.49
CA ASP A 449 -29.82 -4.05 15.89
C ASP A 449 -30.82 -5.19 16.15
N GLU A 450 -31.80 -5.37 15.28
CA GLU A 450 -32.70 -6.53 15.31
C GLU A 450 -31.93 -7.84 15.16
N TYR A 451 -30.98 -7.93 14.23
CA TYR A 451 -30.13 -9.10 14.07
C TYR A 451 -29.31 -9.41 15.33
N LEU A 452 -28.73 -8.39 15.97
CA LEU A 452 -27.97 -8.55 17.21
C LEU A 452 -28.86 -9.07 18.34
N ILE A 453 -30.08 -8.53 18.49
CA ILE A 453 -31.07 -9.00 19.45
C ILE A 453 -31.47 -10.45 19.17
N ILE A 454 -31.70 -10.81 17.90
CA ILE A 454 -32.03 -12.18 17.50
C ILE A 454 -30.88 -13.13 17.82
N LYS A 455 -29.65 -12.74 17.52
CA LYS A 455 -28.45 -13.53 17.78
C LYS A 455 -28.20 -13.74 19.27
N GLU A 456 -28.44 -12.73 20.09
CA GLU A 456 -28.36 -12.84 21.55
C GLU A 456 -29.43 -13.77 22.11
N LYS A 457 -30.68 -13.65 21.63
CA LYS A 457 -31.77 -14.59 21.96
C LYS A 457 -31.44 -16.02 21.52
N GLU A 458 -30.84 -16.21 20.35
CA GLU A 458 -30.40 -17.52 19.87
C GLU A 458 -29.37 -18.15 20.82
N LEU A 459 -28.39 -17.35 21.26
CA LEU A 459 -27.38 -17.77 22.25
C LEU A 459 -28.01 -18.17 23.59
N GLN A 460 -28.96 -17.39 24.08
CA GLN A 460 -29.71 -17.70 25.31
C GLN A 460 -30.53 -18.99 25.16
N LEU A 461 -31.24 -19.16 24.04
CA LEU A 461 -32.01 -20.37 23.75
C LEU A 461 -31.11 -21.60 23.64
N ARG A 462 -29.95 -21.50 22.98
CA ARG A 462 -28.96 -22.58 22.91
C ARG A 462 -28.48 -22.98 24.30
N SER A 463 -28.19 -22.01 25.16
CA SER A 463 -27.81 -22.24 26.56
C SER A 463 -28.93 -22.95 27.34
N TYR A 464 -30.18 -22.49 27.18
CA TYR A 464 -31.34 -23.09 27.84
C TYR A 464 -31.61 -24.54 27.39
N VAL A 465 -31.53 -24.80 26.08
CA VAL A 465 -31.66 -26.15 25.51
C VAL A 465 -30.59 -27.08 26.07
N ASN A 466 -29.35 -26.60 26.20
CA ASN A 466 -28.28 -27.40 26.81
C ASN A 466 -28.57 -27.72 28.28
N LYS A 467 -29.14 -26.78 29.04
CA LYS A 467 -29.51 -26.99 30.44
C LYS A 467 -30.63 -28.03 30.59
N LEU A 468 -31.69 -27.93 29.79
CA LEU A 468 -32.77 -28.92 29.76
C LEU A 468 -32.30 -30.31 29.36
N ARG A 469 -31.36 -30.41 28.41
CA ARG A 469 -30.74 -31.69 28.04
C ARG A 469 -29.99 -32.33 29.20
N GLN A 470 -29.29 -31.53 30.01
CA GLN A 470 -28.62 -32.04 31.22
C GLN A 470 -29.63 -32.51 32.28
N GLU A 471 -30.69 -31.76 32.52
CA GLU A 471 -31.75 -32.15 33.46
C GLU A 471 -32.48 -33.44 33.03
N LEU A 472 -32.74 -33.59 31.73
CA LEU A 472 -33.33 -34.82 31.17
C LEU A 472 -32.42 -36.02 31.41
N LEU A 473 -31.12 -35.88 31.14
CA LEU A 473 -30.11 -36.92 31.41
C LEU A 473 -30.06 -37.31 32.89
N GLU A 474 -30.15 -36.35 33.80
CA GLU A 474 -30.21 -36.63 35.24
C GLU A 474 -31.47 -37.37 35.65
N LEU A 475 -32.63 -37.01 35.08
CA LEU A 475 -33.90 -37.68 35.35
C LEU A 475 -33.91 -39.11 34.80
N GLU A 476 -33.40 -39.32 33.59
CA GLU A 476 -33.21 -40.66 33.01
C GLU A 476 -32.31 -41.53 33.89
N ARG A 477 -31.22 -40.94 34.42
CA ARG A 477 -30.34 -41.61 35.37
C ARG A 477 -31.04 -41.97 36.69
N LYS A 478 -31.82 -41.05 37.26
CA LYS A 478 -32.61 -41.31 38.48
C LYS A 478 -33.67 -42.40 38.26
N CYS A 479 -34.33 -42.42 37.11
CA CYS A 479 -35.30 -43.45 36.74
C CYS A 479 -34.63 -44.83 36.61
N THR A 480 -33.47 -44.92 35.95
CA THR A 480 -32.72 -46.17 35.81
C THR A 480 -32.17 -46.68 37.16
N GLU A 481 -31.68 -45.79 38.02
CA GLU A 481 -31.26 -46.13 39.39
C GLU A 481 -32.45 -46.63 40.24
N LYS A 482 -33.61 -45.95 40.18
CA LYS A 482 -34.83 -46.36 40.89
C LYS A 482 -35.34 -47.72 40.42
N ASN A 483 -35.35 -47.96 39.10
CA ASN A 483 -35.76 -49.24 38.52
C ASN A 483 -34.80 -50.37 38.92
N SER A 484 -33.49 -50.10 38.95
CA SER A 484 -32.47 -51.04 39.42
C SER A 484 -32.62 -51.39 40.90
N ASN A 485 -32.97 -50.40 41.74
CA ASN A 485 -33.21 -50.61 43.16
C ASN A 485 -34.50 -51.40 43.43
N MET A 486 -35.56 -51.17 42.63
CA MET A 486 -36.80 -51.95 42.68
C MET A 486 -36.54 -53.43 42.35
N ILE A 487 -35.77 -53.71 41.29
CA ILE A 487 -35.38 -55.08 40.90
C ILE A 487 -34.54 -55.75 41.99
N LYS A 488 -33.68 -55.00 42.70
CA LYS A 488 -32.92 -55.53 43.85
C LYS A 488 -33.81 -55.85 45.06
N MET A 489 -34.84 -55.05 45.34
CA MET A 489 -35.81 -55.32 46.41
C MET A 489 -36.70 -56.54 46.11
N GLU A 490 -37.12 -56.73 44.86
CA GLU A 490 -37.84 -57.94 44.43
C GLU A 490 -36.95 -59.19 44.56
N LYS A 491 -35.66 -59.12 44.23
CA LYS A 491 -34.74 -60.26 44.41
C LYS A 491 -34.48 -60.61 45.88
N ASN A 492 -34.43 -59.62 46.78
CA ASN A 492 -34.23 -59.85 48.21
C ASN A 492 -35.49 -60.39 48.92
N SER A 493 -36.69 -60.06 48.43
CA SER A 493 -37.94 -60.62 48.97
C SER A 493 -38.15 -62.09 48.58
N VAL A 494 -37.60 -62.54 47.44
CA VAL A 494 -37.62 -63.94 47.00
C VAL A 494 -36.59 -64.82 47.74
N THR A 495 -35.61 -64.24 48.45
CA THR A 495 -34.59 -64.98 49.21
C THR A 495 -34.89 -65.12 50.71
N THR A 496 -36.03 -64.60 51.20
CA THR A 496 -36.43 -64.65 52.62
C THR A 496 -37.67 -65.53 52.89
N THR A 497 -37.99 -66.43 51.97
CA THR A 497 -38.95 -67.54 52.12
C THR A 497 -38.26 -68.81 51.70
#